data_AF-A0A1G5BSF0-F1
#
_entry.id   AF-A0A1G5BSF0-F1
#
_cell.length_a   1.000
_cell.length_b   1.000
_cell.length_c   1.000
_cell.angle_alpha   90.00
_cell.angle_beta   90.00
_cell.angle_gamma   90.00
#
_symmetry.space_group_name_H-M   'P 1'
#
loop_
_entity.id
_entity.type
_entity.pdbx_description
1 polymer ?
#
loop_
_entity_poly.entity_id
_entity_poly.type
_entity_poly.pdbx_seq_one_letter_code
_entity_poly.pdbx_strand_id
1 'polypeptide(L)'
;MELTTLNKEYKLLRADSGDKFVKMSMIDPKVNLVEEYWITSDHTLGNSRAYFDSYEMSIEYALDRVDYRMTLNADGQKPFIILVNGKAINTYGQLENFLNGEFTIKATNIIESNVKKLYS
;
A
#
# COMPACT_ATOMS: atom_id res chain seq x y z
N MET A 1 12.07 -8.81 9.60
CA MET A 1 10.85 -9.62 9.41
C MET A 1 11.05 -10.49 8.18
N GLU A 2 10.68 -11.77 8.20
CA GLU A 2 10.82 -12.62 7.00
C GLU A 2 9.74 -12.26 5.96
N LEU A 3 10.07 -12.29 4.66
CA LEU A 3 9.14 -12.07 3.53
C LEU A 3 7.89 -12.96 3.62
N THR A 4 8.06 -14.17 4.12
CA THR A 4 6.98 -15.14 4.40
C THR A 4 5.96 -14.60 5.41
N THR A 5 6.40 -13.82 6.39
CA THR A 5 5.54 -13.20 7.41
C THR A 5 4.79 -12.01 6.83
N LEU A 6 5.48 -11.11 6.11
CA LEU A 6 4.85 -9.96 5.44
C LEU A 6 3.79 -10.39 4.42
N ASN A 7 4.06 -11.45 3.66
CA ASN A 7 3.10 -11.98 2.68
C ASN A 7 1.86 -12.57 3.37
N LYS A 8 2.02 -13.27 4.50
CA LYS A 8 0.90 -13.75 5.31
C LYS A 8 0.07 -12.59 5.86
N GLU A 9 0.73 -11.56 6.40
CA GLU A 9 0.06 -10.37 6.94
C GLU A 9 -0.75 -9.66 5.85
N TYR A 10 -0.14 -9.43 4.68
CA TYR A 10 -0.82 -8.84 3.52
C TYR A 10 -2.07 -9.63 3.13
N LYS A 11 -1.98 -10.96 3.03
CA LYS A 11 -3.12 -11.82 2.69
C LYS A 11 -4.23 -11.77 3.73
N LEU A 12 -3.88 -11.76 5.02
CA LEU A 12 -4.86 -11.67 6.11
C LEU A 12 -5.59 -10.33 6.08
N LEU A 13 -4.86 -9.23 5.88
CA LEU A 13 -5.47 -7.91 5.76
C LEU A 13 -6.39 -7.81 4.53
N ARG A 14 -5.97 -8.37 3.38
CA ARG A 14 -6.80 -8.39 2.16
C ARG A 14 -8.08 -9.20 2.36
N ALA A 15 -8.00 -10.34 3.03
CA ALA A 15 -9.18 -11.16 3.35
C ALA A 15 -10.16 -10.40 4.26
N ASP A 16 -9.68 -9.78 5.34
CA ASP A 16 -10.50 -8.96 6.24
C ASP A 16 -11.16 -7.77 5.51
N SER A 17 -10.42 -7.08 4.63
CA SER A 17 -10.96 -6.01 3.79
C SER A 17 -12.08 -6.51 2.89
N GLY A 18 -11.85 -7.63 2.19
CA GLY A 18 -12.78 -8.23 1.24
C GLY A 18 -14.09 -8.64 1.92
N ASP A 19 -14.01 -9.32 3.07
CA ASP A 19 -15.18 -9.74 3.83
C ASP A 19 -16.03 -8.56 4.29
N LYS A 20 -15.39 -7.47 4.74
CA LYS A 20 -16.09 -6.23 5.13
C LYS A 20 -16.72 -5.54 3.93
N PHE A 21 -16.00 -5.46 2.81
CA PHE A 21 -16.52 -4.87 1.59
C PHE A 21 -17.74 -5.62 1.06
N VAL A 22 -17.69 -6.95 1.02
CA VAL A 22 -18.84 -7.78 0.61
C VAL A 22 -20.04 -7.51 1.50
N LYS A 23 -19.87 -7.52 2.83
CA LYS A 23 -20.96 -7.22 3.77
C LYS A 23 -21.55 -5.82 3.57
N MET A 24 -20.71 -4.82 3.33
CA MET A 24 -21.17 -3.46 3.05
C MET A 24 -21.89 -3.37 1.71
N SER A 25 -21.39 -4.04 0.67
CA SER A 25 -22.01 -4.04 -0.67
C SER A 25 -23.40 -4.68 -0.70
N MET A 26 -23.70 -5.56 0.26
CA MET A 26 -25.05 -6.12 0.45
C MET A 26 -26.04 -5.08 1.01
N ILE A 27 -25.56 -4.05 1.70
CA ILE A 27 -26.36 -2.96 2.26
C ILE A 27 -26.42 -1.79 1.28
N ASP A 28 -25.26 -1.40 0.72
CA ASP A 28 -25.10 -0.36 -0.27
C ASP A 28 -24.32 -0.89 -1.49
N PRO A 29 -25.00 -1.28 -2.58
CA PRO A 29 -24.36 -1.81 -3.78
C PRO A 29 -23.45 -0.80 -4.49
N LYS A 30 -23.55 0.49 -4.18
CA LYS A 30 -22.73 1.55 -4.79
C LYS A 30 -21.44 1.80 -4.03
N VAL A 31 -21.26 1.19 -2.86
CA VAL A 31 -20.07 1.40 -2.06
C VAL A 31 -18.83 0.91 -2.81
N ASN A 32 -17.78 1.71 -2.76
CA ASN A 32 -16.48 1.42 -3.32
C ASN A 32 -15.46 1.38 -2.19
N LEU A 33 -14.50 0.49 -2.30
CA LEU A 33 -13.40 0.34 -1.36
C LEU A 33 -12.09 0.66 -2.06
N VAL A 34 -11.34 1.61 -1.51
CA VAL A 34 -9.94 1.84 -1.85
C VAL A 34 -9.07 1.25 -0.75
N GLU A 35 -8.12 0.42 -1.15
CA GLU A 35 -7.13 -0.17 -0.25
C GLU A 35 -5.74 0.25 -0.66
N GLU A 36 -4.90 0.50 0.32
CA GLU A 36 -3.53 0.91 0.12
C GLU A 36 -2.64 0.07 1.03
N TYR A 37 -1.57 -0.49 0.46
CA TYR A 37 -0.57 -1.26 1.20
C TYR A 37 0.83 -0.84 0.77
N TRP A 38 1.78 -0.78 1.69
CA TRP A 38 3.15 -0.39 1.39
C TRP A 38 4.15 -0.95 2.39
N ILE A 39 5.41 -1.04 2.00
CA ILE A 39 6.51 -1.33 2.92
C ILE A 39 7.02 -0.02 3.52
N THR A 40 7.03 0.04 4.84
CA THR A 40 7.56 1.17 5.62
C THR A 40 9.09 1.11 5.71
N SER A 41 9.71 2.20 6.16
CA SER A 41 11.18 2.28 6.32
C SER A 41 11.74 1.29 7.35
N ASP A 42 10.94 0.83 8.30
CA ASP A 42 11.30 -0.20 9.27
C ASP A 42 11.00 -1.63 8.79
N HIS A 43 10.70 -1.80 7.50
CA HIS A 43 10.39 -3.08 6.85
C HIS A 43 9.17 -3.80 7.45
N THR A 44 8.15 -3.02 7.81
CA THR A 44 6.82 -3.51 8.21
C THR A 44 5.79 -3.22 7.12
N LEU A 45 4.61 -3.86 7.22
CA LEU A 45 3.52 -3.63 6.28
C LEU A 45 2.64 -2.48 6.80
N GLY A 46 2.64 -1.36 6.10
CA GLY A 46 1.65 -0.30 6.29
C GLY A 46 0.40 -0.58 5.47
N ASN A 47 -0.77 -0.22 6.00
CA ASN A 47 -2.03 -0.33 5.29
C ASN A 47 -2.99 0.84 5.60
N SER A 48 -3.85 1.17 4.64
CA SER A 48 -4.96 2.12 4.80
C SER A 48 -6.16 1.67 3.95
N ARG A 49 -7.37 2.07 4.36
CA ARG A 49 -8.63 1.72 3.69
C ARG A 49 -9.57 2.92 3.73
N ALA A 50 -10.27 3.16 2.64
CA ALA A 50 -11.28 4.20 2.53
C ALA A 50 -12.49 3.69 1.75
N TYR A 51 -13.68 4.12 2.16
CA TYR A 51 -14.94 3.78 1.50
C TYR A 51 -15.56 5.02 0.86
N PHE A 52 -16.16 4.84 -0.31
CA PHE A 52 -16.76 5.91 -1.10
C PHE A 52 -18.11 5.46 -1.65
N ASP A 53 -19.03 6.39 -1.80
CA ASP A 53 -20.37 6.19 -2.39
C ASP A 53 -20.38 6.38 -3.92
N SER A 54 -19.32 6.99 -4.48
CA SER A 54 -19.09 7.16 -5.91
C SER A 54 -17.82 6.44 -6.36
N TYR A 55 -17.90 5.80 -7.53
CA TYR A 55 -16.75 5.15 -8.15
C TYR A 55 -15.73 6.19 -8.63
N GLU A 56 -16.19 7.29 -9.22
CA GLU A 56 -15.35 8.40 -9.68
C GLU A 56 -14.52 8.98 -8.54
N MET A 57 -15.15 9.26 -7.39
CA MET A 57 -14.42 9.73 -6.20
C MET A 57 -13.40 8.70 -5.70
N SER A 58 -13.74 7.41 -5.73
CA SER A 58 -12.81 6.35 -5.33
C SER A 58 -11.58 6.27 -6.25
N ILE A 59 -11.76 6.54 -7.54
CA ILE A 59 -10.68 6.57 -8.53
C ILE A 59 -9.83 7.82 -8.37
N GLU A 60 -10.43 9.00 -8.23
CA GLU A 60 -9.69 10.25 -7.98
C GLU A 60 -8.83 10.13 -6.72
N TYR A 61 -9.41 9.62 -5.63
CA TYR A 61 -8.67 9.35 -4.41
C TYR A 61 -7.54 8.33 -4.63
N ALA A 62 -7.80 7.22 -5.31
CA ALA A 62 -6.78 6.21 -5.59
C ALA A 62 -5.61 6.77 -6.40
N LEU A 63 -5.87 7.63 -7.39
CA LEU A 63 -4.83 8.29 -8.19
C LEU A 63 -4.02 9.29 -7.35
N ASP A 64 -4.66 10.08 -6.48
CA ASP A 64 -3.95 10.95 -5.54
C ASP A 64 -3.03 10.15 -4.59
N ARG A 65 -3.50 9.00 -4.10
CA ARG A 65 -2.66 8.08 -3.31
C ARG A 65 -1.49 7.52 -4.13
N VAL A 66 -1.70 7.21 -5.41
CA VAL A 66 -0.63 6.75 -6.31
C VAL A 66 0.44 7.82 -6.43
N ASP A 67 0.04 9.05 -6.75
CA ASP A 67 0.97 10.17 -6.91
C ASP A 67 1.74 10.43 -5.61
N TYR A 68 1.04 10.47 -4.49
CA TYR A 68 1.64 10.60 -3.17
C TYR A 68 2.70 9.52 -2.92
N ARG A 69 2.40 8.24 -3.19
CA ARG A 69 3.37 7.15 -3.00
C ARG A 69 4.54 7.21 -3.95
N MET A 70 4.31 7.60 -5.20
CA MET A 70 5.37 7.82 -6.17
C MET A 70 6.32 8.94 -5.72
N THR A 71 5.80 10.04 -5.15
CA THR A 71 6.65 11.12 -4.62
C THR A 71 7.55 10.64 -3.47
N LEU A 72 7.04 9.74 -2.63
CA LEU A 72 7.81 9.14 -1.55
C LEU A 72 8.81 8.09 -2.05
N ASN A 73 8.52 7.45 -3.19
CA ASN A 73 9.30 6.39 -3.81
C ASN A 73 10.32 6.90 -4.85
N ALA A 74 10.94 8.06 -4.60
CA ALA A 74 11.87 8.68 -5.54
C ALA A 74 13.11 7.81 -5.86
N ASP A 75 13.49 6.91 -4.96
CA ASP A 75 14.59 5.94 -5.12
C ASP A 75 14.13 4.61 -5.74
N GLY A 76 12.83 4.44 -5.98
CA GLY A 76 12.23 3.20 -6.46
C GLY A 76 12.33 2.05 -5.45
N GLN A 77 12.64 2.32 -4.17
CA GLN A 77 12.89 1.31 -3.14
C GLN A 77 11.77 1.16 -2.11
N LYS A 78 10.61 1.79 -2.33
CA LYS A 78 9.45 1.75 -1.43
C LYS A 78 8.26 1.08 -2.12
N PRO A 79 8.16 -0.26 -2.04
CA PRO A 79 7.07 -0.98 -2.66
C PRO A 79 5.71 -0.60 -2.06
N PHE A 80 4.72 -0.42 -2.92
CA PHE A 80 3.33 -0.17 -2.55
C PHE A 80 2.35 -0.77 -3.58
N ILE A 81 1.07 -0.83 -3.22
CA ILE A 81 -0.02 -1.15 -4.14
C ILE A 81 -1.27 -0.41 -3.69
N ILE A 82 -2.06 0.05 -4.66
CA ILE A 82 -3.36 0.68 -4.42
C ILE A 82 -4.39 -0.06 -5.24
N LEU A 83 -5.48 -0.45 -4.57
CA LEU A 83 -6.55 -1.26 -5.15
C LEU A 83 -7.87 -0.53 -5.01
N VAL A 84 -8.70 -0.60 -6.03
CA VAL A 84 -10.10 -0.15 -6.01
C VAL A 84 -10.98 -1.37 -6.24
N ASN A 85 -11.87 -1.65 -5.29
CA ASN A 85 -12.72 -2.85 -5.28
C ASN A 85 -11.91 -4.13 -5.54
N GLY A 86 -10.71 -4.20 -4.95
CA GLY A 86 -9.80 -5.33 -5.11
C GLY A 86 -8.99 -5.38 -6.41
N LYS A 87 -9.17 -4.45 -7.34
CA LYS A 87 -8.37 -4.34 -8.59
C LYS A 87 -7.27 -3.31 -8.44
N ALA A 88 -6.04 -3.66 -8.79
CA ALA A 88 -4.92 -2.74 -8.74
C ALA A 88 -5.09 -1.60 -9.76
N ILE A 89 -4.91 -0.35 -9.32
CA ILE A 89 -4.96 0.84 -10.19
C ILE A 89 -3.57 1.21 -10.74
N ASN A 90 -2.50 0.74 -10.10
CA ASN A 90 -1.12 1.07 -10.48
C ASN A 90 -0.21 -0.17 -10.49
N THR A 91 0.62 -0.31 -11.52
CA THR A 91 1.63 -1.38 -11.68
C THR A 91 3.06 -0.95 -11.29
N TYR A 92 3.31 0.34 -11.07
CA TYR A 92 4.64 0.86 -10.70
C TYR A 92 5.03 0.59 -9.25
N GLY A 93 4.07 0.24 -8.39
CA GLY A 93 4.30 0.10 -6.95
C GLY A 93 5.07 -1.16 -6.51
N GLN A 94 5.20 -2.21 -7.34
CA GLN A 94 6.05 -3.38 -7.07
C GLN A 94 5.82 -4.17 -5.77
N LEU A 95 4.76 -3.90 -4.96
CA LEU A 95 4.56 -4.61 -3.68
C LEU A 95 4.41 -6.11 -3.86
N GLU A 96 3.63 -6.57 -4.85
CA GLU A 96 3.44 -8.00 -5.09
C GLU A 96 4.76 -8.67 -5.51
N ASN A 97 5.54 -8.03 -6.37
CA ASN A 97 6.87 -8.50 -6.76
C ASN A 97 7.81 -8.57 -5.55
N PHE A 98 7.74 -7.60 -4.62
CA PHE A 98 8.51 -7.65 -3.38
C PHE A 98 8.09 -8.83 -2.51
N LEU A 99 6.79 -9.02 -2.29
CA LEU A 99 6.26 -10.12 -1.47
C LEU A 99 6.52 -11.51 -2.07
N ASN A 100 6.72 -11.59 -3.38
CA ASN A 100 7.11 -12.81 -4.10
C ASN A 100 8.63 -13.01 -4.18
N GLY A 101 9.43 -12.03 -3.73
CA GLY A 101 10.90 -12.08 -3.80
C GLY A 101 11.49 -11.73 -5.17
N GLU A 102 10.67 -11.25 -6.10
CA GLU A 102 11.08 -10.82 -7.45
C GLU A 102 11.62 -9.38 -7.45
N PHE A 103 11.29 -8.60 -6.43
CA PHE A 103 11.83 -7.27 -6.17
C PHE A 103 12.56 -7.25 -4.83
N THR A 104 13.74 -6.63 -4.78
CA THR A 104 14.53 -6.50 -3.55
C THR A 104 14.84 -5.03 -3.26
N ILE A 105 14.55 -4.61 -2.04
CA ILE A 105 14.95 -3.30 -1.52
C ILE A 105 16.47 -3.33 -1.31
N LYS A 106 17.21 -2.55 -2.10
CA LYS A 106 18.65 -2.37 -1.91
C LYS A 106 18.85 -1.48 -0.69
N ALA A 107 19.63 -1.93 0.29
CA ALA A 107 20.17 -1.06 1.32
C ALA A 107 21.17 -0.11 0.67
N THR A 108 20.72 1.01 0.11
CA THR A 108 21.60 2.15 -0.16
C THR A 108 22.14 2.59 1.19
N ASN A 109 23.47 2.64 1.32
CA ASN A 109 24.17 3.13 2.51
C ASN A 109 23.40 4.31 3.12
N ILE A 110 22.81 4.10 4.29
CA ILE A 110 22.19 5.16 5.07
C ILE A 110 23.35 6.08 5.44
N ILE A 111 23.54 7.16 4.67
CA ILE A 111 24.47 8.21 5.06
C ILE A 111 23.81 8.87 6.27
N GLU A 112 24.33 8.56 7.47
CA GLU A 112 23.91 9.09 8.77
C GLU A 112 23.90 10.64 8.84
N SER A 113 24.37 11.34 7.79
CA SER A 113 24.48 12.79 7.74
C SER A 113 23.15 13.55 7.83
N ASN A 114 22.01 12.89 7.56
CA ASN A 114 20.69 13.53 7.61
C ASN A 114 19.95 13.34 8.93
N VAL A 115 20.52 12.61 9.90
CA VAL A 115 20.05 12.70 11.28
C VAL A 115 20.61 13.99 11.87
N LYS A 116 19.96 15.10 11.56
CA LYS A 116 20.06 16.31 12.38
C LYS A 116 19.64 15.88 13.78
N LYS A 117 20.62 15.70 14.68
CA LYS A 117 20.37 15.55 16.12
C LYS A 117 19.54 16.74 16.54
N LEU A 118 18.22 16.56 16.63
CA LEU A 118 17.35 17.42 17.41
C LEU A 118 17.72 17.15 18.86
N TYR A 119 18.82 17.74 19.32
CA TYR A 119 19.25 18.01 20.70
C TYR A 119 20.75 18.37 20.63
N SER A 120 21.02 19.64 20.36
CA SER A 120 22.24 20.36 20.74
C SER A 120 21.82 21.70 21.30
#